data_AF-A0A6G3WNS0-F1
#
_entry.id   AF-A0A6G3WNS0-F1
#
_cell.length_a   1.000
_cell.length_b   1.000
_cell.length_c   1.000
_cell.angle_alpha   90.00
_cell.angle_beta   90.00
_cell.angle_gamma   90.00
#
_symmetry.space_group_name_H-M   'P 1'
#
loop_
_entity.id
_entity.type
_entity.pdbx_description
1 polymer ?
#
loop_
_entity_poly.entity_id
_entity_poly.type
_entity_poly.pdbx_seq_one_letter_code
_entity_poly.pdbx_strand_id
1 'polypeptide(L)'
;VVGLAFLVILAVFRGLLVAVKAAVLNVLSIAASYGVVVAVFQWGWGGPALGVSGDVPIESYVPMMMFAIVFGLSMDYEIFLLSRIHEAWVRTGDPRASVAHALEITARVITCAALIMVSVFAAFVISDNIVVKMLGLGLAASVLIDATVVRLLLVPAVMTLLGRAAWWIPGPLDRVLPHLDAEGSAKPPGRAGAK
;
A
#
# COMPACT_ATOMS: atom_id res chain seq x y z
N VAL A 1 5.00 -9.42 -11.71
CA VAL A 1 4.99 -8.19 -10.89
C VAL A 1 4.65 -8.47 -9.42
N VAL A 2 3.47 -9.04 -9.10
CA VAL A 2 3.08 -9.39 -7.71
C VAL A 2 4.16 -10.21 -6.97
N GLY A 3 4.69 -11.26 -7.62
CA GLY A 3 5.76 -12.06 -7.02
C GLY A 3 7.06 -11.29 -6.74
N LEU A 4 7.39 -10.29 -7.56
CA LEU A 4 8.59 -9.47 -7.36
C LEU A 4 8.42 -8.54 -6.14
N ALA A 5 7.26 -7.89 -5.98
CA ALA A 5 6.99 -7.11 -4.78
C ALA A 5 6.91 -7.96 -3.53
N PHE A 6 6.29 -9.14 -3.63
CA PHE A 6 6.27 -10.08 -2.52
C PHE A 6 7.69 -10.41 -2.06
N LEU A 7 8.60 -10.66 -3.01
CA LEU A 7 10.01 -10.89 -2.72
C LEU A 7 10.70 -9.66 -2.11
N VAL A 8 10.42 -8.45 -2.61
CA VAL A 8 10.96 -7.20 -2.06
C VAL A 8 10.49 -7.00 -0.61
N ILE A 9 9.18 -7.12 -0.35
CA ILE A 9 8.62 -6.95 1.00
C ILE A 9 9.12 -8.06 1.94
N LEU A 10 9.23 -9.30 1.46
CA LEU A 10 9.81 -10.41 2.21
C LEU A 10 11.28 -10.14 2.57
N ALA A 11 12.05 -9.57 1.65
CA ALA A 11 13.45 -9.23 1.88
C ALA A 11 13.62 -8.05 2.84
N VAL A 12 12.77 -7.04 2.75
CA VAL A 12 12.81 -5.83 3.59
C VAL A 12 12.34 -6.09 5.01
N PHE A 13 11.16 -6.71 5.18
CA PHE A 13 10.53 -6.86 6.50
C PHE A 13 10.79 -8.20 7.15
N ARG A 14 11.36 -9.16 6.42
CA ARG A 14 11.69 -10.49 6.94
C ARG A 14 10.51 -11.04 7.74
N GLY A 15 9.34 -11.06 7.12
CA GLY A 15 8.10 -11.48 7.77
C GLY A 15 7.18 -12.07 6.71
N LEU A 16 7.08 -13.39 6.67
CA LEU A 16 6.29 -14.07 5.64
C LEU A 16 4.81 -13.65 5.71
N LEU A 17 4.28 -13.56 6.94
CA LEU A 17 2.90 -13.15 7.17
C LEU A 17 2.68 -11.66 6.84
N VAL A 18 3.67 -10.81 7.07
CA VAL A 18 3.64 -9.38 6.67
C VAL A 18 3.67 -9.24 5.14
N ALA A 19 4.48 -10.02 4.44
CA ALA A 19 4.54 -10.01 2.99
C ALA A 19 3.25 -10.56 2.34
N VAL A 20 2.70 -11.65 2.88
CA VAL A 20 1.43 -12.21 2.41
C VAL A 20 0.28 -11.24 2.63
N LYS A 21 0.13 -10.66 3.84
CA LYS A 21 -0.96 -9.71 4.09
C LYS A 21 -0.84 -8.46 3.22
N ALA A 22 0.37 -7.95 2.99
CA ALA A 22 0.60 -6.82 2.10
C ALA A 22 0.15 -7.13 0.66
N ALA A 23 0.55 -8.29 0.13
CA ALA A 23 0.13 -8.72 -1.20
C ALA A 23 -1.41 -8.86 -1.30
N VAL A 24 -2.06 -9.45 -0.30
CA VAL A 24 -3.52 -9.64 -0.28
C VAL A 24 -4.25 -8.30 -0.23
N LEU A 25 -3.83 -7.39 0.65
CA LEU A 25 -4.46 -6.07 0.80
C LEU A 25 -4.27 -5.19 -0.44
N ASN A 26 -3.11 -5.27 -1.09
CA ASN A 26 -2.86 -4.56 -2.34
C ASN A 26 -3.75 -5.09 -3.47
N VAL A 27 -3.84 -6.41 -3.63
CA VAL A 27 -4.76 -7.02 -4.62
C VAL A 27 -6.21 -6.65 -4.34
N LEU A 28 -6.63 -6.58 -3.06
CA LEU A 28 -7.97 -6.14 -2.67
C LEU A 28 -8.22 -4.68 -3.08
N SER A 29 -7.25 -3.78 -2.87
CA SER A 29 -7.34 -2.38 -3.25
C SER A 29 -7.46 -2.20 -4.77
N ILE A 30 -6.64 -2.95 -5.54
CA ILE A 30 -6.67 -2.96 -7.00
C ILE A 30 -8.03 -3.48 -7.49
N ALA A 31 -8.52 -4.58 -6.94
CA ALA A 31 -9.81 -5.16 -7.30
C ALA A 31 -10.96 -4.18 -7.01
N ALA A 32 -10.92 -3.47 -5.88
CA ALA A 32 -11.90 -2.45 -5.53
C ALA A 32 -11.85 -1.27 -6.50
N SER A 33 -10.66 -0.79 -6.87
CA SER A 33 -10.47 0.26 -7.87
C SER A 33 -11.04 -0.14 -9.24
N TYR A 34 -10.75 -1.36 -9.70
CA TYR A 34 -11.34 -1.88 -10.94
C TYR A 34 -12.85 -2.00 -10.86
N GLY A 35 -13.39 -2.44 -9.71
CA GLY A 35 -14.83 -2.46 -9.47
C GLY A 35 -15.46 -1.09 -9.63
N VAL A 36 -14.82 -0.03 -9.12
CA VAL A 36 -15.28 1.36 -9.30
C VAL A 36 -15.24 1.78 -10.76
N VAL A 37 -14.15 1.49 -11.49
CA VAL A 37 -14.05 1.82 -12.93
C VAL A 37 -15.11 1.08 -13.74
N VAL A 38 -15.29 -0.23 -13.51
CA VAL A 38 -16.30 -1.04 -14.18
C VAL A 38 -17.71 -0.51 -13.87
N ALA A 39 -18.02 -0.22 -12.60
CA ALA A 39 -19.32 0.30 -12.23
C ALA A 39 -19.63 1.64 -12.92
N VAL A 40 -18.65 2.53 -13.02
CA VAL A 40 -18.87 3.87 -13.56
C VAL A 40 -18.91 3.88 -15.09
N PHE A 41 -17.98 3.17 -15.75
CA PHE A 41 -17.82 3.22 -17.22
C PHE A 41 -18.53 2.10 -17.97
N GLN A 42 -18.73 0.92 -17.36
CA GLN A 42 -19.44 -0.19 -17.99
C GLN A 42 -20.88 -0.35 -17.50
N TRP A 43 -21.16 -0.10 -16.20
CA TRP A 43 -22.54 -0.15 -15.69
C TRP A 43 -23.23 1.22 -15.70
N GLY A 44 -22.52 2.28 -16.09
CA GLY A 44 -23.07 3.63 -16.24
C GLY A 44 -23.39 4.33 -14.92
N TRP A 45 -22.91 3.84 -13.76
CA TRP A 45 -23.10 4.53 -12.48
C TRP A 45 -22.41 5.89 -12.51
N GLY A 46 -23.18 6.97 -12.65
CA GLY A 46 -22.64 8.34 -12.71
C GLY A 46 -22.16 8.78 -14.11
N GLY A 47 -22.38 7.98 -15.16
CA GLY A 47 -22.11 8.36 -16.56
C GLY A 47 -22.70 9.73 -16.96
N PRO A 48 -23.99 10.02 -16.64
CA PRO A 48 -24.59 11.32 -16.96
C PRO A 48 -23.94 12.51 -16.22
N ALA A 49 -23.48 12.32 -14.99
CA ALA A 49 -22.85 13.38 -14.18
C ALA A 49 -21.39 13.65 -14.60
N LEU A 50 -20.75 12.67 -15.24
CA LEU A 50 -19.38 12.76 -15.74
C LEU A 50 -19.29 13.08 -17.24
N GLY A 51 -20.42 13.36 -17.90
CA GLY A 51 -20.48 13.67 -19.33
C GLY A 51 -20.17 12.47 -20.24
N VAL A 52 -20.31 11.24 -19.72
CA VAL A 52 -20.08 9.99 -20.45
C VAL A 52 -21.44 9.38 -20.78
N SER A 53 -21.81 9.40 -22.06
CA SER A 53 -23.07 8.83 -22.55
C SER A 53 -22.81 7.45 -23.17
N GLY A 54 -23.28 6.39 -22.48
CA GLY A 54 -23.24 5.00 -22.97
C GLY A 54 -22.15 4.13 -22.35
N ASP A 55 -22.16 2.85 -22.72
CA ASP A 55 -21.17 1.85 -22.30
C ASP A 55 -19.83 2.16 -22.98
N VAL A 56 -18.83 2.54 -22.20
CA VAL A 56 -17.50 2.86 -22.73
C VAL A 56 -16.62 1.61 -22.62
N PRO A 57 -16.10 1.10 -23.75
CA PRO A 57 -15.14 0.00 -23.72
C PRO A 57 -13.88 0.41 -22.95
N ILE A 58 -13.45 -0.46 -22.04
CA ILE A 58 -12.17 -0.28 -21.35
C ILE A 58 -11.06 -0.74 -22.29
N GLU A 59 -10.20 0.18 -22.69
CA GLU A 59 -9.00 -0.10 -23.47
C GLU A 59 -8.10 -1.11 -22.75
N SER A 60 -7.57 -2.10 -23.48
CA SER A 60 -6.85 -3.23 -22.87
C SER A 60 -5.60 -2.84 -22.08
N TYR A 61 -4.99 -1.69 -22.40
CA TYR A 61 -3.80 -1.19 -21.69
C TYR A 61 -4.13 -0.40 -20.41
N VAL A 62 -5.38 0.07 -20.24
CA VAL A 62 -5.78 0.88 -19.08
C VAL A 62 -5.68 0.09 -17.78
N PRO A 63 -6.25 -1.13 -17.66
CA PRO A 63 -6.08 -1.95 -16.47
C PRO A 63 -4.61 -2.27 -16.19
N MET A 64 -3.83 -2.54 -17.23
CA MET A 64 -2.40 -2.85 -17.08
C MET A 64 -1.61 -1.65 -16.52
N MET A 65 -1.90 -0.44 -16.99
CA MET A 65 -1.25 0.78 -16.49
C MET A 65 -1.74 1.14 -15.08
N MET A 66 -3.04 1.05 -14.83
CA MET A 66 -3.60 1.21 -13.49
C MET A 66 -2.99 0.23 -12.49
N PHE A 67 -2.85 -1.04 -12.89
CA PHE A 67 -2.22 -2.06 -12.06
C PHE A 67 -0.82 -1.61 -11.65
N ALA A 68 0.02 -1.24 -12.62
CA ALA A 68 1.40 -0.83 -12.34
C ALA A 68 1.47 0.39 -11.42
N ILE A 69 0.63 1.40 -11.66
CA ILE A 69 0.62 2.65 -10.88
C ILE A 69 0.09 2.39 -9.46
N VAL A 70 -1.11 1.82 -9.33
CA VAL A 70 -1.73 1.54 -8.02
C VAL A 70 -0.83 0.66 -7.16
N PHE A 71 -0.27 -0.38 -7.78
CA PHE A 71 0.59 -1.31 -7.08
C PHE A 71 1.86 -0.63 -6.55
N GLY A 72 2.49 0.24 -7.34
CA GLY A 72 3.62 1.07 -6.90
C GLY A 72 3.23 1.99 -5.75
N LEU A 73 2.14 2.75 -5.91
CA LEU A 73 1.66 3.70 -4.90
C LEU A 73 1.31 3.01 -3.58
N SER A 74 0.67 1.83 -3.64
CA SER A 74 0.28 1.07 -2.44
C SER A 74 1.51 0.53 -1.70
N MET A 75 2.53 0.05 -2.44
CA MET A 75 3.80 -0.42 -1.86
C MET A 75 4.54 0.69 -1.11
N ASP A 76 4.65 1.89 -1.69
CA ASP A 76 5.40 3.00 -1.08
C ASP A 76 4.84 3.34 0.30
N TYR A 77 3.52 3.45 0.40
CA TYR A 77 2.89 3.75 1.68
C TYR A 77 2.94 2.55 2.63
N GLU A 78 2.74 1.31 2.15
CA GLU A 78 2.78 0.11 2.99
C GLU A 78 4.15 -0.10 3.61
N ILE A 79 5.22 0.06 2.84
CA ILE A 79 6.60 0.03 3.34
C ILE A 79 6.80 1.15 4.38
N PHE A 80 6.34 2.37 4.09
CA PHE A 80 6.45 3.49 5.03
C PHE A 80 5.77 3.20 6.39
N LEU A 81 4.53 2.71 6.37
CA LEU A 81 3.79 2.39 7.60
C LEU A 81 4.42 1.20 8.34
N LEU A 82 4.78 0.14 7.62
CA LEU A 82 5.38 -1.05 8.21
C LEU A 82 6.76 -0.77 8.81
N SER A 83 7.57 0.10 8.21
CA SER A 83 8.86 0.54 8.78
C SER A 83 8.65 1.16 10.15
N ARG A 84 7.69 2.08 10.27
CA ARG A 84 7.39 2.74 11.55
C ARG A 84 6.85 1.79 12.61
N ILE A 85 6.01 0.82 12.22
CA ILE A 85 5.55 -0.24 13.13
C ILE A 85 6.74 -1.10 13.58
N HIS A 86 7.64 -1.46 12.66
CA HIS A 86 8.82 -2.26 12.96
C HIS A 86 9.78 -1.55 13.93
N GLU A 87 10.06 -0.26 13.70
CA GLU A 87 10.90 0.56 14.58
C GLU A 87 10.31 0.66 16.00
N ALA A 88 8.99 0.78 16.13
CA ALA A 88 8.31 0.78 17.43
C ALA A 88 8.37 -0.62 18.09
N TRP A 89 8.23 -1.68 17.29
CA TRP A 89 8.29 -3.08 17.72
C TRP A 89 9.67 -3.45 18.27
N VAL A 90 10.74 -3.10 17.56
CA VAL A 90 12.13 -3.37 17.97
C VAL A 90 12.46 -2.67 19.30
N ARG A 91 11.85 -1.51 19.59
CA ARG A 91 12.07 -0.76 20.83
C ARG A 91 11.23 -1.26 22.01
N THR A 92 9.99 -1.65 21.79
CA THR A 92 9.03 -1.93 22.89
C THR A 92 8.67 -3.40 23.06
N GLY A 93 8.73 -4.21 22.00
CA GLY A 93 8.31 -5.62 22.03
C GLY A 93 6.82 -5.85 22.27
N ASP A 94 5.98 -4.80 22.22
CA ASP A 94 4.51 -4.88 22.34
C ASP A 94 3.83 -4.56 20.99
N PRO A 95 3.08 -5.52 20.37
CA PRO A 95 2.61 -5.35 19.00
C PRO A 95 1.50 -4.30 18.94
N ARG A 96 0.67 -4.22 19.99
CA ARG A 96 -0.47 -3.30 20.04
C ARG A 96 0.00 -1.88 20.25
N ALA A 97 0.91 -1.67 21.20
CA ALA A 97 1.51 -0.37 21.44
C ALA A 97 2.29 0.14 20.21
N SER A 98 3.00 -0.76 19.52
CA SER A 98 3.77 -0.40 18.32
C SER A 98 2.87 0.05 17.16
N VAL A 99 1.77 -0.66 16.91
CA VAL A 99 0.79 -0.27 15.88
C VAL A 99 0.09 1.04 16.23
N ALA A 100 -0.32 1.21 17.49
CA ALA A 100 -0.97 2.44 17.96
C ALA A 100 -0.05 3.66 17.82
N HIS A 101 1.21 3.53 18.25
CA HIS A 101 2.19 4.60 18.15
C HIS A 101 2.52 4.95 16.69
N ALA A 102 2.70 3.96 15.83
CA ALA A 102 2.95 4.19 14.41
C ALA A 102 1.77 4.90 13.73
N LEU A 103 0.53 4.52 14.06
CA LEU A 103 -0.67 5.22 13.58
C LEU A 103 -0.70 6.67 14.04
N GLU A 104 -0.45 6.94 15.32
CA GLU A 104 -0.50 8.29 15.89
C GLU A 104 0.41 9.27 15.15
N ILE A 105 1.65 8.86 14.85
CA ILE A 105 2.64 9.73 14.20
C ILE A 105 2.49 9.80 12.68
N THR A 106 1.96 8.76 12.03
CA THR A 106 1.88 8.69 10.56
C THR A 106 0.52 9.08 9.99
N ALA A 107 -0.57 8.95 10.74
CA ALA A 107 -1.93 9.13 10.23
C ALA A 107 -2.13 10.51 9.57
N ARG A 108 -1.63 11.59 10.19
CA ARG A 108 -1.74 12.94 9.64
C ARG A 108 -0.98 13.07 8.32
N VAL A 109 0.26 12.60 8.26
CA VAL A 109 1.11 12.70 7.06
C VAL A 109 0.51 11.92 5.90
N ILE A 110 0.05 10.69 6.16
CA ILE A 110 -0.55 9.83 5.15
C ILE A 110 -1.86 10.47 4.64
N THR A 111 -2.71 10.95 5.53
CA THR A 111 -3.98 11.57 5.13
C THR A 111 -3.76 12.82 4.27
N CYS A 112 -2.79 13.67 4.63
CA CYS A 112 -2.42 14.83 3.81
C CYS A 112 -1.90 14.41 2.42
N ALA A 113 -1.01 13.43 2.35
CA ALA A 113 -0.49 12.92 1.08
C ALA A 113 -1.60 12.32 0.20
N ALA A 114 -2.50 11.54 0.80
CA ALA A 114 -3.64 10.96 0.14
C ALA A 114 -4.60 12.03 -0.41
N LEU A 115 -4.89 13.09 0.37
CA LEU A 115 -5.72 14.20 -0.08
C LEU A 115 -5.12 14.91 -1.31
N ILE A 116 -3.82 15.15 -1.32
CA ILE A 116 -3.13 15.76 -2.47
C ILE A 116 -3.25 14.87 -3.70
N MET A 117 -2.96 13.57 -3.55
CA MET A 117 -3.01 12.60 -4.65
C MET A 117 -4.42 12.43 -5.22
N VAL A 118 -5.42 12.28 -4.34
CA VAL A 118 -6.84 12.21 -4.74
C VAL A 118 -7.24 13.48 -5.47
N SER A 119 -6.81 14.66 -5.00
CA SER A 119 -7.12 15.93 -5.67
C SER A 119 -6.52 16.01 -7.08
N VAL A 120 -5.28 15.57 -7.26
CA VAL A 120 -4.60 15.55 -8.57
C VAL A 120 -5.29 14.58 -9.53
N PHE A 121 -5.60 13.36 -9.08
CA PHE A 121 -6.28 12.37 -9.92
C PHE A 121 -7.74 12.74 -10.19
N ALA A 122 -8.42 13.39 -9.25
CA ALA A 122 -9.77 13.92 -9.46
C ALA A 122 -9.78 15.02 -10.53
N ALA A 123 -8.72 15.83 -10.65
CA ALA A 123 -8.62 16.82 -11.73
C ALA A 123 -8.60 16.17 -13.13
N PHE A 124 -8.07 14.95 -13.27
CA PHE A 124 -8.05 14.23 -14.54
C PHE A 124 -9.46 13.79 -14.99
N VAL A 125 -10.41 13.72 -14.05
CA VAL A 125 -11.81 13.42 -14.36
C VAL A 125 -12.46 14.54 -15.19
N ILE A 126 -11.92 15.75 -15.17
CA ILE A 126 -12.44 16.88 -15.98
C ILE A 126 -11.96 16.79 -17.44
N SER A 127 -10.99 15.91 -17.76
CA SER A 127 -10.46 15.77 -19.11
C SER A 127 -11.52 15.30 -20.12
N ASP A 128 -11.44 15.83 -21.35
CA ASP A 128 -12.25 15.39 -22.50
C ASP A 128 -11.84 13.99 -22.99
N ASN A 129 -10.60 13.56 -22.68
CA ASN A 129 -10.14 12.23 -23.04
C ASN A 129 -10.69 11.18 -22.06
N ILE A 130 -11.53 10.30 -22.59
CA ILE A 130 -12.16 9.19 -21.88
C ILE A 130 -11.16 8.30 -21.14
N VAL A 131 -9.99 8.03 -21.73
CA VAL A 131 -8.93 7.22 -21.11
C VAL A 131 -8.35 7.93 -19.89
N VAL A 132 -8.07 9.23 -20.01
CA VAL A 132 -7.56 10.05 -18.91
C VAL A 132 -8.59 10.13 -17.78
N LYS A 133 -9.87 10.27 -18.12
CA LYS A 133 -10.98 10.27 -17.15
C LYS A 133 -11.10 8.92 -16.43
N MET A 134 -10.97 7.79 -17.14
CA MET A 134 -10.94 6.44 -16.55
C MET A 134 -9.79 6.26 -15.57
N LEU A 135 -8.57 6.63 -16.00
CA LEU A 135 -7.38 6.55 -15.16
C LEU A 135 -7.48 7.45 -13.94
N GLY A 136 -7.91 8.70 -14.12
CA GLY A 136 -8.12 9.65 -13.04
C GLY A 136 -9.06 9.12 -11.98
N LEU A 137 -10.24 8.64 -12.40
CA LEU A 137 -11.23 8.09 -11.47
C LEU A 137 -10.73 6.83 -10.77
N GLY A 138 -10.17 5.89 -11.53
CA GLY A 138 -9.68 4.63 -10.98
C GLY A 138 -8.53 4.82 -9.99
N LEU A 139 -7.57 5.68 -10.31
CA LEU A 139 -6.44 6.01 -9.44
C LEU A 139 -6.90 6.80 -8.20
N ALA A 140 -7.79 7.78 -8.35
CA ALA A 140 -8.36 8.52 -7.21
C ALA A 140 -9.08 7.59 -6.24
N ALA A 141 -9.96 6.72 -6.77
CA ALA A 141 -10.68 5.74 -5.96
C ALA A 141 -9.73 4.76 -5.27
N SER A 142 -8.70 4.28 -5.99
CA SER A 142 -7.72 3.36 -5.42
C SER A 142 -6.94 3.98 -4.26
N VAL A 143 -6.46 5.20 -4.42
CA VAL A 143 -5.70 5.91 -3.37
C VAL A 143 -6.61 6.19 -2.18
N LEU A 144 -7.86 6.59 -2.42
CA LEU A 144 -8.82 6.84 -1.35
C LEU A 144 -9.09 5.57 -0.53
N ILE A 145 -9.33 4.45 -1.20
CA ILE A 145 -9.58 3.14 -0.56
C ILE A 145 -8.32 2.67 0.19
N ASP A 146 -7.14 2.78 -0.42
CA ASP A 146 -5.88 2.38 0.20
C ASP A 146 -5.61 3.21 1.46
N ALA A 147 -5.64 4.53 1.35
CA ALA A 147 -5.33 5.43 2.45
C ALA A 147 -6.31 5.34 3.62
N THR A 148 -7.58 4.98 3.36
CA THR A 148 -8.61 4.89 4.40
C THR A 148 -8.83 3.45 4.85
N VAL A 149 -9.43 2.62 4.00
CA VAL A 149 -9.86 1.26 4.33
C VAL A 149 -8.65 0.36 4.57
N VAL A 150 -7.65 0.41 3.69
CA VAL A 150 -6.48 -0.46 3.85
C VAL A 150 -5.63 0.00 5.02
N ARG A 151 -5.29 1.28 5.07
CA ARG A 151 -4.21 1.77 5.93
C ARG A 151 -4.63 2.15 7.33
N LEU A 152 -5.83 2.72 7.50
CA LEU A 152 -6.35 3.11 8.83
C LEU A 152 -7.09 1.97 9.50
N LEU A 153 -7.62 1.00 8.74
CA LEU A 153 -8.46 -0.07 9.28
C LEU A 153 -7.81 -1.45 9.13
N LEU A 154 -7.60 -1.94 7.90
CA LEU A 154 -7.19 -3.32 7.64
C LEU A 154 -5.77 -3.62 8.13
N VAL A 155 -4.79 -2.76 7.83
CA VAL A 155 -3.40 -2.98 8.23
C VAL A 155 -3.26 -3.03 9.76
N PRO A 156 -3.79 -2.07 10.54
CA PRO A 156 -3.75 -2.13 12.00
C PRO A 156 -4.50 -3.33 12.57
N ALA A 157 -5.68 -3.67 12.03
CA ALA A 157 -6.46 -4.82 12.47
C ALA A 157 -5.72 -6.14 12.26
N VAL A 158 -5.11 -6.31 11.08
CA VAL A 158 -4.35 -7.52 10.73
C VAL A 158 -3.08 -7.62 11.56
N MET A 159 -2.36 -6.51 11.77
CA MET A 159 -1.14 -6.50 12.60
C MET A 159 -1.44 -6.75 14.08
N THR A 160 -2.53 -6.19 14.62
CA THR A 160 -2.93 -6.46 16.00
C THR A 160 -3.42 -7.89 16.20
N LEU A 161 -4.06 -8.50 15.18
CA LEU A 161 -4.48 -9.90 15.21
C LEU A 161 -3.29 -10.87 15.11
N LEU A 162 -2.34 -10.60 14.21
CA LEU A 162 -1.14 -11.41 14.04
C LEU A 162 -0.18 -11.30 15.23
N GLY A 163 -0.16 -10.15 15.92
CA GLY A 163 0.65 -9.93 17.12
C GLY A 163 2.12 -10.27 16.91
N ARG A 164 2.68 -11.14 17.77
CA ARG A 164 4.07 -11.61 17.68
C ARG A 164 4.35 -12.48 16.46
N ALA A 165 3.34 -13.16 15.94
CA ALA A 165 3.49 -14.03 14.78
C ALA A 165 3.67 -13.23 13.48
N ALA A 166 3.30 -11.95 13.45
CA ALA A 166 3.50 -11.07 12.29
C ALA A 166 4.98 -11.08 11.82
N TRP A 167 5.90 -11.11 12.78
CA TRP A 167 7.35 -11.07 12.55
C TRP A 167 7.99 -12.46 12.51
N TRP A 168 7.20 -13.53 12.47
CA TRP A 168 7.73 -14.88 12.42
C TRP A 168 8.31 -15.21 11.04
N ILE A 169 9.52 -15.77 11.04
CA ILE A 169 10.22 -16.25 9.85
C ILE A 169 10.52 -17.73 10.05
N PRO A 170 10.23 -18.59 9.07
CA PRO A 170 10.73 -19.96 9.10
C PRO A 170 12.26 -19.99 8.98
N GLY A 171 12.92 -20.75 9.86
CA GLY A 171 14.39 -20.82 9.99
C GLY A 171 15.24 -20.97 8.71
N PRO A 172 14.83 -21.70 7.65
CA PRO A 172 15.61 -21.74 6.40
C PRO A 172 15.57 -20.42 5.61
N LEU A 173 14.50 -19.62 5.75
CA LEU A 173 14.36 -18.32 5.08
C LEU A 173 15.22 -17.24 5.76
N ASP A 174 15.35 -17.30 7.09
CA ASP A 174 16.24 -16.43 7.86
C ASP A 174 17.72 -16.59 7.47
N ARG A 175 18.10 -17.77 6.97
CA ARG A 175 19.46 -18.07 6.53
C ARG A 175 19.79 -17.61 5.10
N VAL A 176 18.76 -17.41 4.27
CA VAL A 176 18.90 -17.07 2.84
C VAL A 176 18.64 -15.58 2.57
N LEU A 177 17.84 -14.92 3.41
CA LEU A 177 17.51 -13.51 3.22
C LEU A 177 18.71 -12.61 3.59
N PRO A 178 19.25 -11.77 2.68
CA PRO A 178 20.28 -10.81 3.01
C PRO A 178 19.77 -9.74 3.99
N HIS A 179 20.63 -9.23 4.87
CA HIS A 179 20.31 -8.13 5.79
C HIS A 179 20.19 -6.82 4.99
N LEU A 180 18.98 -6.51 4.53
CA LEU A 180 18.67 -5.25 3.86
C LEU A 180 17.97 -4.35 4.86
N ASP A 181 18.74 -3.47 5.50
CA ASP A 181 18.18 -2.40 6.32
C ASP A 181 17.41 -1.44 5.40
N ALA A 182 16.10 -1.32 5.60
CA ALA A 182 15.22 -0.42 4.83
C ALA A 182 15.64 1.05 4.95
N GLU A 183 16.30 1.39 6.04
CA GLU A 183 16.95 2.66 6.31
C GLU A 183 18.41 2.32 6.62
N GLY A 184 19.39 2.84 5.87
CA GLY A 184 20.82 2.61 6.07
C GLY A 184 21.36 3.15 7.39
N SER A 185 20.84 2.69 8.52
CA SER A 185 21.40 2.86 9.85
C SER A 185 22.51 1.82 10.04
N ALA A 186 23.53 1.93 9.20
CA ALA A 186 24.84 1.43 9.54
C ALA A 186 25.31 2.20 10.78
N LYS A 187 24.92 1.72 11.96
CA LYS A 187 25.66 2.03 13.17
C LYS A 187 27.04 1.42 12.94
N PRO A 188 28.12 2.20 12.74
CA PRO A 188 29.44 1.62 12.63
C PRO A 188 29.68 0.76 13.86
N PRO A 189 30.31 -0.41 13.75
CA PRO A 189 30.55 -1.27 14.89
C PRO A 189 31.27 -0.46 15.95
N GLY A 190 30.54 -0.16 17.03
CA GLY A 190 31.12 0.40 18.24
C GLY A 190 32.15 -0.61 18.71
N ARG A 191 33.42 -0.28 18.54
CA ARG A 191 34.52 -0.98 19.20
C ARG A 191 34.27 -0.89 20.71
N ALA A 192 33.75 -1.97 21.26
CA ALA A 192 33.86 -2.27 22.68
C ALA A 192 35.34 -2.21 23.07
N GLY A 193 35.62 -1.51 24.16
CA GLY A 193 36.96 -1.06 24.53
C GLY A 193 37.96 -2.15 24.88
N ALA A 194 39.22 -1.73 24.99
CA ALA A 194 40.25 -2.45 25.71
C ALA A 194 41.29 -1.45 26.23
N LYS A 195 41.25 -1.26 27.55
CA LYS A 195 42.30 -0.77 28.48
C LYS A 195 42.84 0.65 28.33
#